data_AF-A0AAN7RDI6-F1
#
_entry.id   AF-A0AAN7RDI6-F1
#
_cell.length_a   1.000
_cell.length_b   1.000
_cell.length_c   1.000
_cell.angle_alpha   90.00
_cell.angle_beta   90.00
_cell.angle_gamma   90.00
#
_symmetry.space_group_name_H-M   'P 1'
#
loop_
_entity.id
_entity.type
_entity.pdbx_description
1 polymer ?
#
loop_
_entity_poly.entity_id
_entity_poly.type
_entity_poly.pdbx_seq_one_letter_code
_entity_poly.pdbx_strand_id
1 'polypeptide(L)' 'MHFENIKMVNVSNPILIDQQYCPWNQCNRDTSSLVQISDVSFKNIQGLPSLH' A
#
# COMPACT_ATOMS: atom_id res chain seq x y z
N MET A 1 3.19 12.77 -0.94
CA MET A 1 2.33 12.27 0.16
C MET A 1 3.20 11.96 1.37
N HIS A 2 2.78 12.31 2.58
CA HIS A 2 3.56 12.05 3.79
C HIS A 2 2.69 11.38 4.86
N PHE A 3 3.14 10.24 5.36
CA PHE A 3 2.52 9.50 6.46
C PHE A 3 3.49 9.46 7.62
N GLU A 4 3.08 9.97 8.78
CA GLU A 4 3.95 10.08 9.95
C GLU A 4 3.24 9.66 11.26
N ASN A 5 3.99 9.03 12.17
CA ASN A 5 3.58 8.70 13.54
C ASN A 5 2.31 7.83 13.62
N ILE A 6 2.22 6.81 12.77
CA ILE A 6 1.08 5.88 12.71
C ILE A 6 1.41 4.60 13.47
N LYS A 7 0.53 4.19 14.39
CA LYS A 7 0.60 2.88 15.06
C LYS A 7 -0.38 1.89 14.41
N MET A 8 0.16 0.88 13.76
CA MET A 8 -0.59 -0.22 13.16
C MET A 8 -0.78 -1.36 14.18
N VAL A 9 -2.00 -1.87 14.30
CA VAL A 9 -2.34 -2.95 15.22
C VAL A 9 -3.08 -4.04 14.47
N ASN A 10 -2.56 -5.27 14.52
CA ASN A 10 -3.17 -6.45 13.92
C ASN A 10 -3.49 -6.29 12.42
N VAL A 11 -2.52 -5.80 11.66
CA VAL A 11 -2.62 -5.66 10.19
C VAL A 11 -1.68 -6.64 9.51
N SER A 12 -2.10 -7.21 8.38
CA SER A 12 -1.26 -8.13 7.61
C SER A 12 -0.27 -7.38 6.72
N ASN A 13 -0.69 -6.26 6.12
CA ASN A 13 0.15 -5.41 5.26
C ASN A 13 0.06 -3.96 5.75
N PRO A 14 0.97 -3.50 6.62
CA PRO A 14 0.92 -2.15 7.19
C PRO A 14 1.12 -1.03 6.16
N ILE A 15 1.82 -1.30 5.05
CA ILE A 15 1.93 -0.39 3.91
C ILE A 15 1.69 -1.22 2.65
N LEU A 16 0.67 -0.88 1.87
CA LEU A 16 0.33 -1.53 0.60
C LEU A 16 0.18 -0.45 -0.48
N ILE A 17 1.01 -0.54 -1.53
CA ILE A 17 0.89 0.28 -2.74
C ILE A 17 0.63 -0.69 -3.88
N ASP A 18 -0.63 -0.78 -4.31
CA ASP A 18 -1.05 -1.67 -5.38
C ASP A 18 -1.26 -0.88 -6.68
N GLN A 19 -0.29 -0.96 -7.59
CA GLN A 19 -0.38 -0.36 -8.94
C GLN A 19 -1.17 -1.21 -9.93
N GLN A 20 -1.67 -2.38 -9.53
CA GLN A 20 -2.47 -3.27 -10.35
C GLN A 20 -3.87 -3.49 -9.75
N TYR A 21 -4.31 -2.58 -8.86
CA TYR A 21 -5.59 -2.70 -8.19
C TYR A 21 -6.73 -2.85 -9.20
N CYS A 22 -7.42 -3.98 -9.10
CA CYS A 22 -8.42 -4.39 -10.07
C CYS A 22 -9.60 -5.08 -9.36
N PRO A 23 -10.53 -4.29 -8.78
CA PRO A 23 -11.55 -4.81 -7.86
C PRO A 23 -12.55 -5.76 -8.50
N TRP A 24 -12.78 -5.61 -9.82
CA TRP A 24 -13.79 -6.39 -10.56
C TRP A 24 -13.19 -7.39 -11.53
N ASN A 25 -11.86 -7.54 -11.56
CA ASN A 25 -11.16 -8.31 -12.60
C ASN A 25 -11.46 -7.86 -14.05
N GLN A 26 -11.99 -6.65 -14.23
CA GLN A 26 -12.29 -6.03 -15.53
C GLN A 26 -11.14 -5.13 -16.01
N CYS A 27 -9.92 -5.57 -15.78
CA CYS A 27 -8.69 -4.88 -16.18
C CYS A 27 -7.87 -5.78 -17.10
N ASN A 28 -7.15 -5.17 -18.04
CA ASN A 28 -6.10 -5.88 -18.74
C ASN A 28 -4.86 -5.93 -17.84
N ARG A 29 -4.53 -7.11 -17.30
CA ARG A 29 -3.38 -7.28 -16.41
C ARG A 29 -2.05 -7.35 -17.16
N ASP A 30 -2.07 -7.51 -18.48
CA ASP A 30 -0.88 -7.50 -19.33
C ASP A 30 -0.42 -6.06 -19.64
N THR A 31 -1.26 -5.06 -19.33
CA THR A 31 -0.91 -3.64 -19.44
C THR A 31 -0.44 -3.08 -18.11
N SER A 32 0.75 -2.45 -18.12
CA SER A 32 1.27 -1.72 -16.97
C SER A 32 0.41 -0.50 -16.62
N SER A 33 0.37 -0.15 -15.33
CA SER A 33 -0.18 1.14 -14.89
C SER A 33 0.58 2.29 -15.55
N LEU A 34 -0.18 3.29 -16.02
CA LEU A 34 0.36 4.55 -16.54
C LEU A 34 0.43 5.65 -15.47
N VAL A 35 -0.01 5.35 -14.25
CA VAL A 35 0.05 6.27 -13.12
C VAL A 35 1.42 6.19 -12.49
N GLN A 36 2.12 7.32 -12.44
CA GLN A 36 3.38 7.44 -11.71
C GLN A 36 3.12 7.85 -10.26
N ILE A 37 3.71 7.10 -9.32
CA ILE A 37 3.71 7.45 -7.90
C ILE A 37 5.11 8.01 -7.57
N SER A 38 5.16 9.23 -7.07
CA SER A 38 6.39 9.89 -6.63
C SER A 38 6.21 10.64 -5.30
N ASP A 39 7.33 10.97 -4.66
CA ASP A 39 7.37 11.81 -3.45
C ASP A 39 6.47 11.31 -2.31
N VAL A 40 6.45 9.99 -2.10
CA VAL A 40 5.79 9.33 -0.97
C VAL A 40 6.80 9.08 0.13
N SER A 41 6.49 9.51 1.34
CA SER A 41 7.34 9.30 2.51
C SER A 41 6.54 8.72 3.67
N PHE A 42 7.19 7.80 4.39
CA PHE A 42 6.67 7.15 5.58
C PHE A 42 7.68 7.37 6.71
N LYS A 43 7.21 7.89 7.84
CA LYS A 43 8.05 8.19 9.00
C LYS A 43 7.40 7.69 10.27
N ASN A 44 8.17 7.04 11.14
CA ASN A 44 7.67 6.56 12.44
C ASN A 44 6.37 5.73 12.34
N ILE A 45 6.29 4.84 11.34
CA ILE A 45 5.21 3.85 11.23
C ILE A 45 5.61 2.64 12.08
N GLN A 46 4.83 2.32 13.10
CA GLN A 46 5.18 1.32 14.11
C GLN A 46 4.01 0.34 14.32
N GLY A 47 4.29 -0.91 14.64
CA GLY A 47 3.23 -1.89 14.86
C GLY A 47 3.75 -3.32 14.88
N LEU A 48 2.93 -4.24 15.37
CA LEU A 48 3.19 -5.67 15.26
C LEU A 48 2.30 -6.23 14.13
N PRO A 49 2.85 -7.03 13.21
CA PRO A 49 2.02 -7.71 12.22
C PRO A 49 1.02 -8.63 12.92
N SER A 50 -0.10 -8.90 12.25
CA SER A 50 -1.04 -9.94 12.70
C SER A 50 -0.28 -11.27 12.87
N LEU A 51 -0.36 -11.88 14.05
CA LEU A 51 0.10 -13.26 14.26
C LEU A 51 -0.82 -14.17 13.43
N HIS A 52 -0.34 -14.63 12.29
CA HIS A 52 -0.95 -15.74 11.57
C HIS A 52 -0.31 -17.04 12.05
#